data_AF-T0LBP4-F1
#
_entry.id   AF-T0LBP4-F1
#
_cell.length_a   1.000
_cell.length_b   1.000
_cell.length_c   1.000
_cell.angle_alpha   90.00
_cell.angle_beta   90.00
_cell.angle_gamma   90.00
#
_symmetry.space_group_name_H-M   'P 1'
#
loop_
_entity.id
_entity.type
_entity.pdbx_description
1 polymer ?
#
loop_
_entity_poly.entity_id
_entity_poly.type
_entity_poly.pdbx_seq_one_letter_code
_entity_poly.pdbx_strand_id
1 'polypeptide(L)'
;MAVARPVRALALAAVMLWCFFLYQIFGPERPITKPVRYDNGRDPNLDPTGEPSGVLTYASDKYAPGIADSARINATLLALVRNEELDQMIGSMVDLERTWNHKFNYPWTFFNEVPFTDEFKRRTQAATKAECRYELIPKEHWEMPSWINKDLYEESVKILKENDIQYADKVSYHSMCRWNSGMFYRHPALQHTKYYWRVEPKVHFFCDVDYDVFRYMQDNNKTYGFTINLYDAPKSIPTLWPETVKFLAQHPEYIHDNNAMAWLTDKAGRPENNIDANGYSTCHFWSNFEIADIDFWRSQAYEDYFNHLDRAGGFFYERWGDAPVHSIALGLFEDKSKIHWFRDIGYQHIPFFNCPNSPKCKGCVTGRFTDGEAWLHKDDCRPNWFKEHLGTDGVGRLRNIHTCVEYHGVNDGHDLA
;
A
#
# COMPACT_ATOMS: atom_id res chain seq x y z
N MET A 1 -7.14 38.72 65.89
CA MET A 1 -7.18 37.24 65.89
C MET A 1 -6.19 36.73 64.86
N ALA A 2 -5.18 35.96 65.28
CA ALA A 2 -4.21 35.39 64.35
C ALA A 2 -4.91 34.30 63.52
N VAL A 3 -4.97 34.49 62.19
CA VAL A 3 -5.53 33.50 61.25
C VAL A 3 -4.83 32.16 61.48
N ALA A 4 -5.60 31.08 61.64
CA ALA A 4 -5.08 29.76 61.94
C ALA A 4 -4.10 29.27 60.86
N ARG A 5 -3.01 28.63 61.27
CA ARG A 5 -1.97 28.08 60.37
C ARG A 5 -2.50 27.31 59.16
N PRO A 6 -3.49 26.40 59.27
CA PRO A 6 -4.02 25.68 58.09
C PRO A 6 -4.71 26.59 57.08
N VAL A 7 -5.37 27.67 57.53
CA VAL A 7 -6.02 28.65 56.66
C VAL A 7 -4.99 29.45 55.87
N ARG A 8 -3.83 29.76 56.47
CA ARG A 8 -2.72 30.42 55.77
C ARG A 8 -2.09 29.50 54.72
N ALA A 9 -1.95 28.20 55.02
CA ALA A 9 -1.43 27.23 54.07
C ALA A 9 -2.35 27.05 52.86
N LEU A 10 -3.67 26.98 53.08
CA LEU A 10 -4.67 26.92 52.01
C LEU A 10 -4.68 28.19 51.15
N ALA A 11 -4.58 29.36 51.76
CA ALA A 11 -4.49 30.62 51.02
C ALA A 11 -3.23 30.68 50.14
N LEU A 12 -2.09 30.19 50.65
CA LEU A 12 -0.84 30.13 49.88
C LEU A 12 -0.92 29.14 48.72
N ALA A 13 -1.54 27.97 48.93
CA ALA A 13 -1.79 27.00 47.87
C ALA A 13 -2.71 27.55 46.79
N ALA A 14 -3.78 28.26 47.18
CA ALA A 14 -4.70 28.90 46.23
C ALA A 14 -4.00 29.97 45.38
N VAL A 15 -3.13 30.79 46.00
CA VAL A 15 -2.33 31.79 45.26
C VAL A 15 -1.34 31.11 44.31
N MET A 16 -0.66 30.05 44.73
CA MET A 16 0.25 29.30 43.85
C MET A 16 -0.47 28.67 42.65
N LEU A 17 -1.65 28.08 42.88
CA LEU A 17 -2.48 27.52 41.81
C LEU A 17 -2.98 28.61 40.86
N TRP A 18 -3.36 29.77 41.38
CA TRP A 18 -3.79 30.90 40.56
C TRP A 18 -2.64 31.47 39.72
N CYS A 19 -1.44 31.63 40.29
CA CYS A 19 -0.24 32.02 39.56
C CYS A 19 0.15 30.98 38.49
N PHE A 20 0.04 29.68 38.79
CA PHE A 20 0.26 28.62 37.81
C PHE A 20 -0.75 28.68 36.66
N PHE A 21 -2.02 28.92 36.98
CA PHE A 21 -3.08 29.06 35.97
C PHE A 21 -2.87 30.30 35.08
N LEU A 22 -2.48 31.44 35.67
CA LEU A 22 -2.10 32.63 34.92
C LEU A 22 -0.85 32.40 34.06
N TYR A 23 0.12 31.61 34.53
CA TYR A 23 1.28 31.23 33.72
C TYR A 23 0.91 30.30 32.55
N GLN A 24 -0.09 29.44 32.69
CA GLN A 24 -0.58 28.61 31.57
C GLN A 24 -1.33 29.44 30.52
N ILE A 25 -2.05 30.49 30.93
CA ILE A 25 -2.85 31.33 30.01
C ILE A 25 -2.01 32.45 29.37
N PHE A 26 -1.15 33.09 30.16
CA PHE A 26 -0.42 34.30 29.77
C PHE A 26 1.10 34.11 29.76
N GLY A 27 1.59 32.90 30.06
CA GLY A 27 3.01 32.57 29.91
C GLY A 27 3.45 32.67 28.45
N PRO A 28 4.76 32.77 28.20
CA PRO A 28 5.27 32.80 26.84
C PRO A 28 4.77 31.58 26.08
N GLU A 29 4.18 31.80 24.91
CA GLU A 29 3.80 30.72 24.00
C GLU A 29 4.98 29.77 23.88
N ARG A 30 4.75 28.46 24.10
CA ARG A 30 5.75 27.46 23.75
C ARG A 30 6.16 27.75 22.31
N PRO A 31 7.46 27.84 21.99
CA PRO A 31 7.87 28.14 20.63
C PRO A 31 7.16 27.15 19.74
N ILE A 32 6.27 27.65 18.87
CA ILE A 32 5.71 26.85 17.78
C ILE A 32 6.94 26.29 17.10
N THR A 33 7.16 24.98 17.26
CA THR A 33 8.19 24.26 16.52
C THR A 33 7.93 24.63 15.07
N LYS A 34 8.84 25.44 14.50
CA LYS A 34 8.79 25.78 13.08
C LYS A 34 8.54 24.46 12.33
N PRO A 35 7.63 24.40 11.35
CA PRO A 35 7.43 23.19 10.60
C PRO A 35 8.80 22.73 10.11
N VAL A 36 9.19 21.53 10.53
CA VAL A 36 10.39 20.89 10.02
C VAL A 36 10.21 20.89 8.52
N ARG A 37 11.08 21.61 7.81
CA ARG A 37 11.07 21.66 6.36
C ARG A 37 11.54 20.27 5.91
N TYR A 38 10.60 19.37 5.69
CA TYR A 38 10.87 18.06 5.10
C TYR A 38 11.30 18.29 3.66
N ASP A 39 12.61 18.21 3.43
CA ASP A 39 13.17 18.21 2.09
C ASP A 39 13.12 16.77 1.56
N ASN A 40 11.94 16.35 1.08
CA ASN A 40 11.78 15.10 0.33
C ASN A 40 12.40 15.21 -1.08
N GLY A 41 13.20 16.25 -1.34
CA GLY A 41 13.63 16.62 -2.68
C GLY A 41 12.45 17.12 -3.53
N ARG A 42 12.73 17.27 -4.82
CA ARG A 42 11.72 17.63 -5.83
C ARG A 42 10.94 16.39 -6.23
N ASP A 43 9.61 16.43 -6.14
CA ASP A 43 8.75 15.31 -6.55
C ASP A 43 8.93 15.01 -8.05
N PRO A 44 9.30 13.79 -8.44
CA PRO A 44 9.48 13.41 -9.85
C PRO A 44 8.21 13.52 -10.69
N ASN A 45 7.02 13.54 -10.08
CA ASN A 45 5.76 13.78 -10.78
C ASN A 45 5.63 15.20 -11.34
N LEU A 46 6.50 16.14 -10.93
CA LEU A 46 6.56 17.48 -11.53
C LEU A 46 7.19 17.45 -12.93
N ASP A 47 7.97 16.42 -13.26
CA ASP A 47 8.59 16.25 -14.56
C ASP A 47 7.61 15.66 -15.58
N PRO A 48 7.66 16.07 -16.87
CA PRO A 48 6.83 15.50 -17.92
C PRO A 48 6.88 13.97 -17.88
N THR A 49 5.71 13.35 -17.74
CA THR A 49 5.57 11.91 -17.58
C THR A 49 4.77 11.35 -18.74
N GLY A 50 5.35 10.34 -19.40
CA GLY A 50 4.72 9.57 -20.48
C GLY A 50 4.52 8.10 -20.10
N GLU A 51 4.23 7.28 -21.10
CA GLU A 51 4.13 5.83 -20.97
C GLU A 51 5.48 5.22 -20.54
N PRO A 52 5.47 4.05 -19.85
CA PRO A 52 6.71 3.39 -19.47
C PRO A 52 7.49 2.90 -20.70
N SER A 53 8.82 2.81 -20.56
CA SER A 53 9.66 2.15 -21.55
C SER A 53 9.43 0.65 -21.59
N GLY A 54 9.71 0.01 -22.72
CA GLY A 54 9.59 -1.43 -22.90
C GLY A 54 8.53 -1.80 -23.93
N VAL A 55 8.06 -3.04 -23.88
CA VAL A 55 7.03 -3.52 -24.81
C VAL A 55 5.66 -3.05 -24.35
N LEU A 56 4.97 -2.30 -25.21
CA LEU A 56 3.60 -1.82 -24.99
C LEU A 56 2.66 -2.44 -26.03
N THR A 57 1.51 -2.93 -25.56
CA THR A 57 0.43 -3.40 -26.42
C THR A 57 -0.73 -2.42 -26.34
N TYR A 58 -1.18 -1.90 -27.48
CA TYR A 58 -2.28 -0.95 -27.57
C TYR A 58 -3.62 -1.65 -27.86
N ALA A 59 -4.72 -0.96 -27.55
CA ALA A 59 -6.06 -1.47 -27.81
C ALA A 59 -6.30 -1.73 -29.31
N SER A 60 -7.09 -2.76 -29.58
CA SER A 60 -7.50 -3.20 -30.92
C SER A 60 -8.85 -3.89 -30.84
N ASP A 61 -9.44 -4.25 -31.99
CA ASP A 61 -10.69 -5.00 -32.05
C ASP A 61 -10.62 -6.35 -31.31
N LYS A 62 -9.41 -6.88 -31.10
CA LYS A 62 -9.18 -8.11 -30.30
C LYS A 62 -9.43 -7.95 -28.79
N TYR A 63 -9.72 -6.74 -28.33
CA TYR A 63 -10.16 -6.46 -26.96
C TYR A 63 -11.68 -6.30 -26.84
N ALA A 64 -12.45 -6.52 -27.90
CA ALA A 64 -13.91 -6.53 -27.80
C ALA A 64 -14.40 -7.61 -26.78
N PRO A 65 -15.48 -7.35 -26.03
CA PRO A 65 -16.09 -8.36 -25.16
C PRO A 65 -16.61 -9.56 -25.96
N GLY A 66 -16.49 -10.77 -25.41
CA GLY A 66 -17.12 -11.98 -25.96
C GLY A 66 -16.50 -12.57 -27.24
N ILE A 67 -15.35 -12.06 -27.70
CA ILE A 67 -14.67 -12.62 -28.88
C ILE A 67 -13.85 -13.87 -28.52
N ALA A 68 -13.79 -14.83 -29.45
CA ALA A 68 -13.09 -16.10 -29.22
C ALA A 68 -11.55 -15.97 -29.23
N ASP A 69 -10.99 -15.18 -30.15
CA ASP A 69 -9.55 -14.92 -30.26
C ASP A 69 -9.19 -13.58 -29.58
N SER A 70 -9.35 -13.53 -28.27
CA SER A 70 -9.09 -12.31 -27.50
C SER A 70 -7.59 -12.05 -27.32
N ALA A 71 -7.20 -10.77 -27.40
CA ALA A 71 -5.84 -10.33 -27.08
C ALA A 71 -5.58 -10.20 -25.57
N ARG A 72 -6.61 -10.38 -24.72
CA ARG A 72 -6.46 -10.36 -23.26
C ARG A 72 -5.67 -11.57 -22.79
N ILE A 73 -4.76 -11.33 -21.86
CA ILE A 73 -4.11 -12.40 -21.11
C ILE A 73 -4.98 -12.80 -19.91
N ASN A 74 -4.61 -13.86 -19.18
CA ASN A 74 -5.37 -14.30 -18.01
C ASN A 74 -5.19 -13.32 -16.84
N ALA A 75 -5.99 -12.26 -16.81
CA ALA A 75 -5.96 -11.25 -15.77
C ALA A 75 -7.36 -10.75 -15.39
N THR A 76 -7.48 -10.13 -14.20
CA THR A 76 -8.75 -9.62 -13.68
C THR A 76 -8.58 -8.33 -12.88
N LEU A 77 -9.58 -7.47 -12.91
CA LEU A 77 -9.76 -6.38 -11.96
C LEU A 77 -10.41 -6.99 -10.71
N LEU A 78 -9.71 -6.94 -9.57
CA LEU A 78 -10.09 -7.60 -8.33
C LEU A 78 -10.56 -6.58 -7.30
N ALA A 79 -11.70 -6.82 -6.65
CA ALA A 79 -12.19 -5.95 -5.58
C ALA A 79 -12.78 -6.79 -4.43
N LEU A 80 -12.25 -6.60 -3.21
CA LEU A 80 -12.89 -7.03 -1.98
C LEU A 80 -13.80 -5.90 -1.50
N VAL A 81 -15.11 -6.11 -1.48
CA VAL A 81 -16.06 -5.01 -1.31
C VAL A 81 -17.37 -5.48 -0.70
N ARG A 82 -17.94 -4.68 0.19
CA ARG A 82 -19.23 -4.98 0.82
C ARG A 82 -20.39 -4.41 0.01
N ASN A 83 -21.59 -4.95 0.23
CA ASN A 83 -22.80 -4.47 -0.44
C ASN A 83 -23.06 -2.98 -0.16
N GLU A 84 -22.75 -2.52 1.05
CA GLU A 84 -22.96 -1.15 1.52
C GLU A 84 -22.01 -0.13 0.86
N GLU A 85 -20.94 -0.60 0.23
CA GLU A 85 -19.94 0.23 -0.46
C GLU A 85 -20.23 0.39 -1.95
N LEU A 86 -21.37 -0.11 -2.43
CA LEU A 86 -21.75 -0.14 -3.84
C LEU A 86 -21.57 1.22 -4.53
N ASP A 87 -22.10 2.31 -3.98
CA ASP A 87 -22.00 3.64 -4.61
C ASP A 87 -20.54 4.09 -4.76
N GLN A 88 -19.71 3.81 -3.76
CA GLN A 88 -18.29 4.15 -3.75
C GLN A 88 -17.50 3.28 -4.74
N MET A 89 -17.87 2.00 -4.87
CA MET A 89 -17.30 1.08 -5.84
C MET A 89 -17.67 1.50 -7.27
N ILE A 90 -18.93 1.87 -7.52
CA ILE A 90 -19.35 2.39 -8.83
C ILE A 90 -18.55 3.63 -9.22
N GLY A 91 -18.30 4.56 -8.29
CA GLY A 91 -17.43 5.72 -8.57
C GLY A 91 -16.04 5.31 -9.05
N SER A 92 -15.45 4.31 -8.39
CA SER A 92 -14.12 3.77 -8.72
C SER A 92 -14.10 3.04 -10.07
N MET A 93 -15.14 2.24 -10.34
CA MET A 93 -15.32 1.57 -11.64
C MET A 93 -15.47 2.59 -12.77
N VAL A 94 -16.28 3.63 -12.59
CA VAL A 94 -16.50 4.66 -13.62
C VAL A 94 -15.19 5.37 -13.97
N ASP A 95 -14.37 5.68 -12.98
CA ASP A 95 -13.06 6.30 -13.20
C ASP A 95 -12.12 5.35 -13.95
N LEU A 96 -12.00 4.08 -13.52
CA LEU A 96 -11.09 3.10 -14.16
C LEU A 96 -11.55 2.67 -15.55
N GLU A 97 -12.86 2.52 -15.75
CA GLU A 97 -13.45 2.23 -17.06
C GLU A 97 -13.18 3.39 -18.01
N ARG A 98 -13.41 4.63 -17.57
CA ARG A 98 -13.14 5.84 -18.37
C ARG A 98 -11.67 5.92 -18.78
N THR A 99 -10.74 5.75 -17.86
CA THR A 99 -9.31 5.98 -18.14
C THR A 99 -8.63 4.81 -18.85
N TRP A 100 -9.11 3.58 -18.64
CA TRP A 100 -8.40 2.38 -19.10
C TRP A 100 -9.34 1.28 -19.60
N ASN A 101 -10.19 0.70 -18.76
CA ASN A 101 -10.77 -0.62 -19.04
C ASN A 101 -11.81 -0.62 -20.17
N HIS A 102 -12.42 0.51 -20.54
CA HIS A 102 -13.33 0.54 -21.69
C HIS A 102 -12.67 0.15 -23.03
N LYS A 103 -11.33 0.26 -23.09
CA LYS A 103 -10.46 -0.08 -24.22
C LYS A 103 -10.08 -1.56 -24.24
N PHE A 104 -9.84 -2.16 -23.07
CA PHE A 104 -9.27 -3.50 -22.93
C PHE A 104 -10.29 -4.57 -22.48
N ASN A 105 -11.35 -4.15 -21.78
CA ASN A 105 -12.46 -4.98 -21.31
C ASN A 105 -12.00 -6.23 -20.54
N TYR A 106 -11.03 -6.07 -19.64
CA TYR A 106 -10.67 -7.11 -18.68
C TYR A 106 -11.81 -7.35 -17.69
N PRO A 107 -12.05 -8.61 -17.26
CA PRO A 107 -13.14 -8.95 -16.38
C PRO A 107 -12.95 -8.31 -15.00
N TRP A 108 -14.07 -8.08 -14.31
CA TRP A 108 -14.10 -7.73 -12.89
C TRP A 108 -14.43 -8.98 -12.06
N THR A 109 -13.74 -9.18 -10.94
CA THR A 109 -14.01 -10.23 -9.96
C THR A 109 -14.17 -9.61 -8.59
N PHE A 110 -15.40 -9.62 -8.08
CA PHE A 110 -15.77 -9.09 -6.78
C PHE A 110 -15.77 -10.19 -5.73
N PHE A 111 -15.21 -9.91 -4.56
CA PHE A 111 -15.17 -10.80 -3.40
C PHE A 111 -15.87 -10.15 -2.21
N ASN A 112 -16.55 -10.96 -1.40
CA ASN A 112 -17.22 -10.53 -0.18
C ASN A 112 -17.36 -11.72 0.79
N GLU A 113 -17.37 -11.45 2.09
CA GLU A 113 -17.62 -12.45 3.13
C GLU A 113 -19.10 -12.85 3.25
N VAL A 114 -20.00 -12.05 2.66
CA VAL A 114 -21.43 -12.35 2.52
C VAL A 114 -21.86 -12.35 1.06
N PRO A 115 -22.98 -13.00 0.70
CA PRO A 115 -23.48 -12.98 -0.68
C PRO A 115 -23.77 -11.55 -1.17
N PHE A 116 -23.36 -11.26 -2.40
CA PHE A 116 -23.73 -10.02 -3.09
C PHE A 116 -25.22 -9.96 -3.40
N THR A 117 -25.83 -8.80 -3.18
CA THR A 117 -27.24 -8.54 -3.53
C THR A 117 -27.42 -8.45 -5.05
N ASP A 118 -28.66 -8.67 -5.52
CA ASP A 118 -28.99 -8.50 -6.94
C ASP A 118 -28.80 -7.05 -7.40
N GLU A 119 -29.00 -6.07 -6.51
CA GLU A 119 -28.71 -4.68 -6.80
C GLU A 119 -27.21 -4.47 -7.08
N PHE A 120 -26.35 -5.02 -6.22
CA PHE A 120 -24.90 -4.92 -6.38
C PHE A 120 -24.48 -5.46 -7.75
N LYS A 121 -24.93 -6.68 -8.07
CA LYS A 121 -24.61 -7.35 -9.35
C LYS A 121 -25.11 -6.57 -10.56
N ARG A 122 -26.35 -6.08 -10.51
CA ARG A 122 -26.96 -5.32 -11.61
C ARG A 122 -26.23 -4.00 -11.84
N ARG A 123 -25.90 -3.26 -10.78
CA ARG A 123 -25.30 -1.93 -10.89
C ARG A 123 -23.83 -1.99 -11.31
N THR A 124 -23.06 -2.93 -10.77
CA THR A 124 -21.65 -3.12 -11.17
C THR A 124 -21.55 -3.63 -12.61
N GLN A 125 -22.36 -4.61 -13.02
CA GLN A 125 -22.39 -5.04 -14.43
C GLN A 125 -22.80 -3.92 -15.38
N ALA A 126 -23.69 -3.00 -14.98
CA ALA A 126 -24.08 -1.86 -15.81
C ALA A 126 -22.96 -0.81 -15.99
N ALA A 127 -21.93 -0.81 -15.13
CA ALA A 127 -20.82 0.13 -15.20
C ALA A 127 -19.72 -0.29 -16.20
N THR A 128 -19.77 -1.52 -16.72
CA THR A 128 -18.74 -2.06 -17.63
C THR A 128 -19.34 -2.92 -18.74
N LYS A 129 -18.62 -3.03 -19.86
CA LYS A 129 -18.95 -3.99 -20.94
C LYS A 129 -18.31 -5.36 -20.69
N ALA A 130 -17.35 -5.45 -19.76
CA ALA A 130 -16.64 -6.67 -19.43
C ALA A 130 -17.50 -7.61 -18.58
N GLU A 131 -17.07 -8.87 -18.48
CA GLU A 131 -17.66 -9.85 -17.59
C GLU A 131 -17.44 -9.43 -16.12
N CYS A 132 -18.50 -9.49 -15.30
CA CYS A 132 -18.40 -9.36 -13.85
C CYS A 132 -18.66 -10.72 -13.17
N ARG A 133 -17.75 -11.14 -12.29
CA ARG A 133 -17.85 -12.33 -11.44
C ARG A 133 -18.05 -11.92 -9.99
N TYR A 134 -18.85 -12.70 -9.25
CA TYR A 134 -19.28 -12.36 -7.90
C TYR A 134 -19.06 -13.57 -6.98
N GLU A 135 -18.00 -13.51 -6.20
CA GLU A 135 -17.45 -14.63 -5.47
C GLU A 135 -17.67 -14.46 -3.96
N LEU A 136 -18.14 -15.54 -3.32
CA LEU A 136 -18.29 -15.60 -1.87
C LEU A 136 -17.03 -16.21 -1.26
N ILE A 137 -16.44 -15.52 -0.29
CA ILE A 137 -15.26 -16.01 0.41
C ILE A 137 -15.64 -17.21 1.28
N PRO A 138 -14.96 -18.36 1.14
CA PRO A 138 -15.14 -19.49 2.04
C PRO A 138 -14.86 -19.09 3.50
N LYS A 139 -15.66 -19.58 4.44
CA LYS A 139 -15.55 -19.19 5.86
C LYS A 139 -14.17 -19.44 6.43
N GLU A 140 -13.56 -20.57 6.07
CA GLU A 140 -12.21 -20.97 6.45
C GLU A 140 -11.11 -19.98 6.00
N HIS A 141 -11.36 -19.19 4.96
CA HIS A 141 -10.44 -18.17 4.47
C HIS A 141 -10.65 -16.81 5.15
N TRP A 142 -11.77 -16.58 5.82
CA TRP A 142 -12.14 -15.28 6.42
C TRP A 142 -12.20 -15.29 7.94
N GLU A 143 -12.73 -16.35 8.54
CA GLU A 143 -12.93 -16.46 9.98
C GLU A 143 -11.59 -16.49 10.73
N MET A 144 -11.63 -16.00 11.97
CA MET A 144 -10.49 -16.03 12.88
C MET A 144 -10.05 -17.50 13.09
N PRO A 145 -8.78 -17.86 12.84
CA PRO A 145 -8.32 -19.23 12.98
C PRO A 145 -8.41 -19.77 14.41
N SER A 146 -8.53 -21.08 14.56
CA SER A 146 -8.77 -21.75 15.85
C SER A 146 -7.61 -21.66 16.84
N TRP A 147 -6.38 -21.36 16.38
CA TRP A 147 -5.23 -21.13 17.26
C TRP A 147 -5.16 -19.70 17.81
N ILE A 148 -6.02 -18.80 17.34
CA ILE A 148 -6.12 -17.45 17.90
C ILE A 148 -6.97 -17.51 19.18
N ASN A 149 -6.36 -17.13 20.30
CA ASN A 149 -7.04 -17.04 21.57
C ASN A 149 -7.83 -15.73 21.63
N LYS A 150 -9.15 -15.85 21.78
CA LYS A 150 -10.06 -14.71 21.77
C LYS A 150 -9.83 -13.75 22.96
N ASP A 151 -9.48 -14.25 24.13
CA ASP A 151 -9.21 -13.42 25.30
C ASP A 151 -7.93 -12.58 25.09
N LEU A 152 -6.88 -13.17 24.52
CA LEU A 152 -5.66 -12.45 24.16
C LEU A 152 -5.92 -11.37 23.10
N TYR A 153 -6.77 -11.67 22.10
CA TYR A 153 -7.24 -10.67 21.14
C TYR A 153 -7.97 -9.52 21.85
N GLU A 154 -8.94 -9.83 22.71
CA GLU A 154 -9.72 -8.80 23.41
C GLU A 154 -8.85 -7.88 24.30
N GLU A 155 -7.80 -8.42 24.94
CA GLU A 155 -6.83 -7.62 25.69
C GLU A 155 -5.92 -6.79 24.77
N SER A 156 -5.45 -7.34 23.65
CA SER A 156 -4.57 -6.61 22.73
C SER A 156 -5.28 -5.44 22.06
N VAL A 157 -6.57 -5.59 21.74
CA VAL A 157 -7.43 -4.51 21.23
C VAL A 157 -7.44 -3.31 22.16
N LYS A 158 -7.40 -3.51 23.49
CA LYS A 158 -7.36 -2.39 24.45
C LYS A 158 -6.08 -1.59 24.29
N ILE A 159 -4.93 -2.27 24.17
CA ILE A 159 -3.62 -1.63 23.95
C ILE A 159 -3.61 -0.87 22.62
N LEU A 160 -4.14 -1.46 21.54
CA LEU A 160 -4.23 -0.80 20.23
C LEU A 160 -5.09 0.47 20.29
N LYS A 161 -6.22 0.43 21.01
CA LYS A 161 -7.08 1.60 21.22
C LYS A 161 -6.42 2.69 22.04
N GLU A 162 -5.69 2.34 23.10
CA GLU A 162 -4.91 3.29 23.90
C GLU A 162 -3.82 4.00 23.08
N ASN A 163 -3.43 3.40 21.95
CA ASN A 163 -2.46 3.95 21.01
C ASN A 163 -3.10 4.59 19.77
N ASP A 164 -4.41 4.86 19.80
CA ASP A 164 -5.19 5.48 18.72
C ASP A 164 -5.07 4.75 17.37
N ILE A 165 -4.91 3.42 17.41
CA ILE A 165 -4.84 2.60 16.19
C ILE A 165 -6.22 2.47 15.56
N GLN A 166 -6.33 2.93 14.32
CA GLN A 166 -7.57 2.85 13.56
C GLN A 166 -7.99 1.40 13.31
N TYR A 167 -9.29 1.14 13.47
CA TYR A 167 -9.95 -0.16 13.28
C TYR A 167 -9.52 -1.27 14.25
N ALA A 168 -8.84 -0.91 15.36
CA ALA A 168 -8.33 -1.86 16.34
C ALA A 168 -9.34 -2.88 16.88
N ASP A 169 -10.63 -2.57 16.99
CA ASP A 169 -11.65 -3.49 17.50
C ASP A 169 -12.48 -4.21 16.43
N LYS A 170 -12.18 -3.97 15.15
CA LYS A 170 -12.98 -4.52 14.06
C LYS A 170 -12.39 -5.83 13.59
N VAL A 171 -12.88 -6.95 14.12
CA VAL A 171 -12.47 -8.31 13.67
C VAL A 171 -12.50 -8.44 12.15
N SER A 172 -13.52 -7.89 11.48
CA SER A 172 -13.62 -7.89 10.01
C SER A 172 -12.46 -7.17 9.31
N TYR A 173 -11.87 -6.14 9.92
CA TYR A 173 -10.69 -5.45 9.40
C TYR A 173 -9.44 -6.33 9.55
N HIS A 174 -9.26 -7.00 10.69
CA HIS A 174 -8.18 -7.98 10.88
C HIS A 174 -8.30 -9.15 9.89
N SER A 175 -9.52 -9.68 9.71
CA SER A 175 -9.83 -10.70 8.69
C SER A 175 -9.54 -10.21 7.27
N MET A 176 -9.89 -8.96 6.93
CA MET A 176 -9.57 -8.36 5.64
C MET A 176 -8.05 -8.29 5.41
N CYS A 177 -7.28 -7.79 6.38
CA CYS A 177 -5.82 -7.72 6.26
C CYS A 177 -5.21 -9.12 6.09
N ARG A 178 -5.66 -10.12 6.86
CA ARG A 178 -5.23 -11.51 6.71
C ARG A 178 -5.61 -12.09 5.34
N TRP A 179 -6.84 -11.82 4.87
CA TRP A 179 -7.34 -12.37 3.62
C TRP A 179 -6.57 -11.83 2.41
N ASN A 180 -6.32 -10.52 2.38
CA ASN A 180 -5.47 -9.90 1.38
C ASN A 180 -4.04 -10.39 1.49
N SER A 181 -3.51 -10.62 2.70
CA SER A 181 -2.15 -11.12 2.89
C SER A 181 -1.93 -12.55 2.39
N GLY A 182 -2.92 -13.45 2.47
CA GLY A 182 -2.62 -14.87 2.26
C GLY A 182 -3.71 -15.75 1.69
N MET A 183 -4.91 -15.22 1.45
CA MET A 183 -6.06 -16.07 1.10
C MET A 183 -6.67 -15.76 -0.26
N PHE A 184 -6.66 -14.51 -0.73
CA PHE A 184 -7.34 -14.15 -1.97
C PHE A 184 -6.86 -15.00 -3.16
N TYR A 185 -5.55 -15.18 -3.31
CA TYR A 185 -4.94 -15.93 -4.41
C TYR A 185 -5.16 -17.44 -4.35
N ARG A 186 -5.65 -17.95 -3.21
CA ARG A 186 -6.07 -19.35 -2.99
C ARG A 186 -7.54 -19.58 -3.39
N HIS A 187 -8.30 -18.52 -3.65
CA HIS A 187 -9.70 -18.65 -4.01
C HIS A 187 -9.85 -19.39 -5.36
N PRO A 188 -10.76 -20.38 -5.48
CA PRO A 188 -10.92 -21.16 -6.71
C PRO A 188 -11.16 -20.31 -7.96
N ALA A 189 -11.91 -19.22 -7.83
CA ALA A 189 -12.16 -18.26 -8.91
C ALA A 189 -10.89 -17.64 -9.52
N LEU A 190 -9.77 -17.62 -8.80
CA LEU A 190 -8.49 -17.09 -9.28
C LEU A 190 -7.50 -18.18 -9.69
N GLN A 191 -7.86 -19.46 -9.65
CA GLN A 191 -6.94 -20.59 -9.91
C GLN A 191 -6.21 -20.46 -11.26
N HIS A 192 -6.87 -19.89 -12.27
CA HIS A 192 -6.32 -19.71 -13.62
C HIS A 192 -5.93 -18.27 -13.95
N THR A 193 -6.07 -17.36 -12.98
CA THR A 193 -5.61 -15.97 -13.11
C THR A 193 -4.09 -15.94 -13.00
N LYS A 194 -3.44 -15.13 -13.83
CA LYS A 194 -2.00 -14.87 -13.80
C LYS A 194 -1.69 -13.49 -13.22
N TYR A 195 -2.44 -12.46 -13.63
CA TYR A 195 -2.32 -11.11 -13.07
C TYR A 195 -3.62 -10.61 -12.47
N TYR A 196 -3.54 -9.78 -11.44
CA TYR A 196 -4.69 -9.05 -10.95
C TYR A 196 -4.35 -7.58 -10.75
N TRP A 197 -5.36 -6.73 -10.85
CA TRP A 197 -5.29 -5.33 -10.43
C TRP A 197 -6.31 -5.13 -9.32
N ARG A 198 -5.84 -4.94 -8.08
CA ARG A 198 -6.70 -4.63 -6.95
C ARG A 198 -7.25 -3.21 -7.04
N VAL A 199 -8.56 -3.10 -6.87
CA VAL A 199 -9.29 -1.85 -6.87
C VAL A 199 -10.17 -1.79 -5.63
N GLU A 200 -9.96 -0.78 -4.79
CA GLU A 200 -10.81 -0.48 -3.64
C GLU A 200 -11.98 0.44 -4.01
N PRO A 201 -13.07 0.46 -3.23
CA PRO A 201 -14.08 1.50 -3.31
C PRO A 201 -13.50 2.89 -2.97
N LYS A 202 -14.16 3.95 -3.46
CA LYS A 202 -13.84 5.35 -3.16
C LYS A 202 -12.41 5.78 -3.56
N VAL A 203 -11.92 5.25 -4.67
CA VAL A 203 -10.66 5.67 -5.29
C VAL A 203 -10.92 6.48 -6.56
N HIS A 204 -9.92 7.24 -7.00
CA HIS A 204 -9.99 8.03 -8.23
C HIS A 204 -8.86 7.69 -9.19
N PHE A 205 -9.18 7.65 -10.48
CA PHE A 205 -8.23 7.52 -11.59
C PHE A 205 -8.29 8.74 -12.49
N PHE A 206 -7.16 9.43 -12.64
CA PHE A 206 -7.10 10.77 -13.23
C PHE A 206 -6.57 10.81 -14.67
N CYS A 207 -5.82 9.79 -15.09
CA CYS A 207 -5.06 9.83 -16.34
C CYS A 207 -5.50 8.71 -17.29
N ASP A 208 -5.71 9.06 -18.56
CA ASP A 208 -5.94 8.06 -19.60
C ASP A 208 -4.67 7.21 -19.81
N VAL A 209 -4.83 5.89 -19.81
CA VAL A 209 -3.75 4.91 -20.01
C VAL A 209 -4.06 4.10 -21.27
N ASP A 210 -3.22 4.19 -22.30
CA ASP A 210 -3.57 3.71 -23.65
C ASP A 210 -2.95 2.36 -24.03
N TYR A 211 -2.18 1.75 -23.12
CA TYR A 211 -1.60 0.43 -23.27
C TYR A 211 -2.22 -0.57 -22.29
N ASP A 212 -2.15 -1.85 -22.64
CA ASP A 212 -2.58 -2.95 -21.79
C ASP A 212 -1.56 -3.14 -20.66
N VAL A 213 -1.94 -2.71 -19.46
CA VAL A 213 -1.07 -2.75 -18.28
C VAL A 213 -0.76 -4.19 -17.86
N PHE A 214 -1.69 -5.14 -18.02
CA PHE A 214 -1.43 -6.54 -17.69
C PHE A 214 -0.42 -7.16 -18.67
N ARG A 215 -0.56 -6.88 -19.96
CA ARG A 215 0.45 -7.29 -20.94
C ARG A 215 1.79 -6.60 -20.73
N TYR A 216 1.81 -5.33 -20.33
CA TYR A 216 3.07 -4.68 -19.95
C TYR A 216 3.76 -5.43 -18.81
N MET A 217 3.02 -5.85 -17.78
CA MET A 217 3.58 -6.65 -16.68
C MET A 217 4.16 -7.98 -17.20
N GLN A 218 3.43 -8.70 -18.07
CA GLN A 218 3.89 -9.96 -18.65
C GLN A 218 5.09 -9.79 -19.58
N ASP A 219 4.97 -8.94 -20.59
CA ASP A 219 5.94 -8.79 -21.69
C ASP A 219 7.26 -8.17 -21.19
N ASN A 220 7.24 -7.46 -20.06
CA ASN A 220 8.43 -6.88 -19.43
C ASN A 220 8.83 -7.57 -18.12
N ASN A 221 8.30 -8.78 -17.87
CA ASN A 221 8.63 -9.65 -16.73
C ASN A 221 8.58 -8.93 -15.37
N LYS A 222 7.48 -8.21 -15.11
CA LYS A 222 7.23 -7.51 -13.85
C LYS A 222 6.37 -8.36 -12.94
N THR A 223 6.70 -8.33 -11.66
CA THR A 223 6.01 -9.08 -10.60
C THR A 223 4.98 -8.20 -9.90
N TYR A 224 5.31 -6.95 -9.61
CA TYR A 224 4.46 -6.07 -8.81
C TYR A 224 4.48 -4.63 -9.31
N GLY A 225 3.36 -3.94 -9.16
CA GLY A 225 3.15 -2.58 -9.61
C GLY A 225 2.44 -1.74 -8.55
N PHE A 226 2.99 -0.57 -8.23
CA PHE A 226 2.43 0.34 -7.23
C PHE A 226 2.36 1.79 -7.75
N THR A 227 1.53 2.62 -7.11
CA THR A 227 1.46 4.07 -7.38
C THR A 227 2.00 4.91 -6.22
N ILE A 228 1.71 4.51 -4.97
CA ILE A 228 2.03 5.25 -3.74
C ILE A 228 2.85 4.36 -2.79
N ASN A 229 3.83 4.95 -2.10
CA ASN A 229 4.70 4.27 -1.11
C ASN A 229 4.70 5.09 0.18
N LEU A 230 4.30 4.48 1.30
CA LEU A 230 4.03 5.17 2.57
C LEU A 230 4.79 4.56 3.75
N TYR A 231 5.02 5.36 4.79
CA TYR A 231 5.28 4.85 6.14
C TYR A 231 3.98 4.38 6.81
N ASP A 232 4.02 3.28 7.57
CA ASP A 232 2.91 2.83 8.43
C ASP A 232 3.08 3.32 9.88
N ALA A 233 2.01 3.18 10.67
CA ALA A 233 2.01 3.38 12.11
C ALA A 233 2.77 2.21 12.80
N PRO A 234 3.98 2.42 13.35
CA PRO A 234 4.81 1.33 13.89
C PRO A 234 4.14 0.55 15.02
N LYS A 235 3.30 1.24 15.81
CA LYS A 235 2.51 0.65 16.91
C LYS A 235 1.48 -0.40 16.46
N SER A 236 1.18 -0.47 15.17
CA SER A 236 0.30 -1.50 14.60
C SER A 236 1.03 -2.80 14.23
N ILE A 237 2.36 -2.75 14.15
CA ILE A 237 3.24 -3.81 13.64
C ILE A 237 4.54 -3.99 14.46
N PRO A 238 4.58 -3.80 15.80
CA PRO A 238 5.83 -3.84 16.55
C PRO A 238 6.56 -5.19 16.46
N THR A 239 5.85 -6.31 16.29
CA THR A 239 6.49 -7.64 16.18
C THR A 239 6.56 -8.21 14.77
N LEU A 240 6.01 -7.53 13.75
CA LEU A 240 6.03 -8.01 12.37
C LEU A 240 7.45 -8.26 11.86
N TRP A 241 8.36 -7.30 12.08
CA TRP A 241 9.75 -7.45 11.68
C TRP A 241 10.52 -8.47 12.52
N PRO A 242 10.41 -8.48 13.86
CA PRO A 242 10.94 -9.58 14.67
C PRO A 242 10.53 -10.98 14.20
N GLU A 243 9.25 -11.22 13.88
CA GLU A 243 8.79 -12.50 13.33
C GLU A 243 9.37 -12.75 11.93
N THR A 244 9.46 -11.72 11.09
CA THR A 244 10.15 -11.81 9.79
C THR A 244 11.61 -12.23 9.95
N VAL A 245 12.35 -11.66 10.89
CA VAL A 245 13.75 -12.02 11.16
C VAL A 245 13.86 -13.46 11.68
N LYS A 246 12.93 -13.93 12.52
CA LYS A 246 12.87 -15.34 12.95
C LYS A 246 12.64 -16.27 11.76
N PHE A 247 11.74 -15.91 10.85
CA PHE A 247 11.50 -16.65 9.61
C PHE A 247 12.76 -16.72 8.74
N LEU A 248 13.42 -15.59 8.49
CA LEU A 248 14.64 -15.52 7.69
C LEU A 248 15.80 -16.32 8.29
N ALA A 249 15.88 -16.42 9.62
CA ALA A 249 16.88 -17.26 10.28
C ALA A 249 16.64 -18.76 10.03
N GLN A 250 15.40 -19.17 9.77
CA GLN A 250 15.03 -20.54 9.44
C GLN A 250 15.12 -20.82 7.93
N HIS A 251 14.91 -19.78 7.12
CA HIS A 251 14.87 -19.86 5.65
C HIS A 251 15.78 -18.80 4.98
N PRO A 252 17.10 -18.80 5.24
CA PRO A 252 18.01 -17.84 4.62
C PRO A 252 18.05 -17.95 3.09
N GLU A 253 17.73 -19.12 2.54
CA GLU A 253 17.68 -19.42 1.11
C GLU A 253 16.60 -18.65 0.34
N TYR A 254 15.60 -18.09 1.02
CA TYR A 254 14.53 -17.34 0.37
C TYR A 254 14.89 -15.87 0.10
N ILE A 255 15.97 -15.37 0.67
CA ILE A 255 16.41 -13.98 0.44
C ILE A 255 16.96 -13.86 -0.97
N HIS A 256 16.33 -13.03 -1.80
CA HIS A 256 16.78 -12.78 -3.16
C HIS A 256 18.06 -11.93 -3.16
N ASP A 257 19.02 -12.20 -4.06
CA ASP A 257 20.30 -11.46 -4.09
C ASP A 257 20.11 -9.95 -4.36
N ASN A 258 19.14 -9.61 -5.21
CA ASN A 258 18.76 -8.23 -5.53
C ASN A 258 17.52 -7.74 -4.76
N ASN A 259 17.43 -8.10 -3.47
CA ASN A 259 16.35 -7.66 -2.58
C ASN A 259 16.41 -6.14 -2.27
N ALA A 260 15.36 -5.64 -1.61
CA ALA A 260 15.20 -4.26 -1.17
C ALA A 260 15.39 -4.09 0.36
N MET A 261 16.31 -4.85 0.99
CA MET A 261 16.57 -4.82 2.44
C MET A 261 16.87 -3.42 2.97
N ALA A 262 17.61 -2.59 2.21
CA ALA A 262 17.94 -1.24 2.64
C ALA A 262 16.71 -0.31 2.67
N TRP A 263 15.70 -0.53 1.83
CA TRP A 263 14.41 0.16 1.93
C TRP A 263 13.62 -0.33 3.16
N LEU A 264 13.59 -1.64 3.38
CA LEU A 264 12.91 -2.26 4.53
C LEU A 264 13.54 -1.86 5.88
N THR A 265 14.84 -1.64 5.93
CA THR A 265 15.56 -1.35 7.19
C THR A 265 16.07 0.08 7.30
N ASP A 266 15.62 0.98 6.42
CA ASP A 266 15.98 2.39 6.51
C ASP A 266 15.56 2.97 7.85
N LYS A 267 16.46 3.79 8.39
CA LYS A 267 16.28 4.56 9.62
C LYS A 267 16.60 6.03 9.43
N ALA A 268 16.98 6.45 8.23
CA ALA A 268 17.37 7.82 7.96
C ALA A 268 16.15 8.72 7.76
N GLY A 269 15.11 8.22 7.08
CA GLY A 269 13.89 8.98 6.81
C GLY A 269 13.05 9.23 8.06
N ARG A 270 12.73 8.16 8.82
CA ARG A 270 11.98 8.22 10.08
C ARG A 270 12.57 7.29 11.15
N PRO A 271 13.63 7.73 11.85
CA PRO A 271 14.32 6.91 12.85
C PRO A 271 13.38 6.34 13.93
N GLU A 272 12.39 7.12 14.35
CA GLU A 272 11.41 6.72 15.36
C GLU A 272 10.55 5.54 14.91
N ASN A 273 10.13 5.53 13.64
CA ASN A 273 9.37 4.42 13.08
C ASN A 273 10.21 3.13 13.08
N ASN A 274 11.48 3.24 12.68
CA ASN A 274 12.40 2.10 12.68
C ASN A 274 12.60 1.53 14.09
N ILE A 275 12.79 2.39 15.09
CA ILE A 275 12.95 1.98 16.48
C ILE A 275 11.68 1.32 17.01
N ASP A 276 10.52 1.96 16.83
CA ASP A 276 9.24 1.49 17.37
C ASP A 276 8.76 0.20 16.68
N ALA A 277 9.12 -0.03 15.42
CA ALA A 277 8.88 -1.27 14.68
C ALA A 277 10.07 -2.25 14.73
N ASN A 278 10.98 -2.08 15.70
CA ASN A 278 12.06 -3.00 16.02
C ASN A 278 12.99 -3.35 14.84
N GLY A 279 13.31 -2.37 14.00
CA GLY A 279 14.27 -2.48 12.90
C GLY A 279 13.67 -2.34 11.50
N TYR A 280 12.34 -2.30 11.38
CA TYR A 280 11.64 -2.09 10.11
C TYR A 280 11.28 -0.62 9.89
N SER A 281 11.57 -0.10 8.71
CA SER A 281 11.30 1.30 8.33
C SER A 281 9.82 1.67 8.40
N THR A 282 8.92 0.68 8.37
CA THR A 282 7.47 0.80 8.19
C THR A 282 7.04 1.20 6.78
N CYS A 283 7.99 1.31 5.84
CA CYS A 283 7.69 1.64 4.46
C CYS A 283 7.02 0.49 3.72
N HIS A 284 5.94 0.80 3.01
CA HIS A 284 5.17 -0.18 2.26
C HIS A 284 4.61 0.41 0.97
N PHE A 285 4.42 -0.44 -0.03
CA PHE A 285 3.55 -0.14 -1.16
C PHE A 285 2.12 -0.08 -0.68
N TRP A 286 1.39 0.96 -1.07
CA TRP A 286 0.04 1.18 -0.55
C TRP A 286 -0.97 0.33 -1.33
N SER A 287 -1.22 -0.88 -0.81
CA SER A 287 -1.86 -2.01 -1.51
C SER A 287 -3.32 -1.84 -1.91
N ASN A 288 -4.00 -0.73 -1.55
CA ASN A 288 -5.31 -0.40 -2.14
C ASN A 288 -5.24 -0.23 -3.67
N PHE A 289 -4.04 0.10 -4.18
CA PHE A 289 -3.65 -0.09 -5.56
C PHE A 289 -2.54 -1.12 -5.61
N GLU A 290 -2.75 -2.20 -6.37
CA GLU A 290 -1.67 -3.10 -6.74
C GLU A 290 -1.99 -3.81 -8.05
N ILE A 291 -0.99 -3.95 -8.91
CA ILE A 291 -1.04 -4.78 -10.12
C ILE A 291 0.05 -5.82 -9.99
N ALA A 292 -0.30 -7.09 -9.89
CA ALA A 292 0.68 -8.11 -9.52
C ALA A 292 0.48 -9.45 -10.22
N ASP A 293 1.60 -10.13 -10.43
CA ASP A 293 1.67 -11.54 -10.78
C ASP A 293 1.24 -12.37 -9.56
N ILE A 294 0.14 -13.08 -9.69
CA ILE A 294 -0.44 -13.84 -8.60
C ILE A 294 0.45 -15.03 -8.20
N ASP A 295 1.33 -15.49 -9.09
CA ASP A 295 2.19 -16.63 -8.83
C ASP A 295 3.31 -16.31 -7.84
N PHE A 296 3.65 -15.03 -7.64
CA PHE A 296 4.54 -14.63 -6.55
C PHE A 296 3.94 -15.00 -5.18
N TRP A 297 2.65 -14.74 -4.98
CA TRP A 297 1.94 -15.08 -3.75
C TRP A 297 1.77 -16.60 -3.58
N ARG A 298 1.78 -17.35 -4.68
CA ARG A 298 1.74 -18.82 -4.68
C ARG A 298 3.12 -19.45 -4.57
N SER A 299 4.19 -18.66 -4.60
CA SER A 299 5.54 -19.18 -4.47
C SER A 299 5.75 -19.79 -3.09
N GLN A 300 6.62 -20.80 -3.02
CA GLN A 300 6.92 -21.48 -1.75
C GLN A 300 7.43 -20.50 -0.68
N ALA A 301 8.28 -19.54 -1.06
CA ALA A 301 8.82 -18.55 -0.14
C ALA A 301 7.72 -17.67 0.48
N TYR A 302 6.79 -17.17 -0.34
CA TYR A 302 5.67 -16.37 0.16
C TYR A 302 4.70 -17.20 1.00
N GLU A 303 4.36 -18.40 0.54
CA GLU A 303 3.49 -19.33 1.26
C GLU A 303 4.02 -19.66 2.66
N ASP A 304 5.29 -20.02 2.77
CA ASP A 304 5.92 -20.32 4.05
C ASP A 304 5.97 -19.09 4.96
N TYR A 305 6.25 -17.91 4.39
CA TYR A 305 6.27 -16.65 5.12
C TYR A 305 4.89 -16.28 5.67
N PHE A 306 3.85 -16.29 4.82
CA PHE A 306 2.48 -16.04 5.26
C PHE A 306 2.05 -17.04 6.34
N ASN A 307 2.30 -18.34 6.14
CA ASN A 307 1.95 -19.37 7.12
C ASN A 307 2.72 -19.20 8.45
N HIS A 308 3.95 -18.68 8.42
CA HIS A 308 4.69 -18.31 9.62
C HIS A 308 4.00 -17.15 10.36
N LEU A 309 3.67 -16.06 9.65
CA LEU A 309 2.98 -14.91 10.23
C LEU A 309 1.57 -15.25 10.75
N ASP A 310 0.81 -16.06 10.01
CA ASP A 310 -0.54 -16.46 10.40
C ASP A 310 -0.53 -17.27 11.71
N ARG A 311 0.50 -18.11 11.91
CA ARG A 311 0.73 -18.84 13.17
C ARG A 311 1.25 -17.96 14.30
N ALA A 312 2.02 -16.91 14.00
CA ALA A 312 2.42 -15.92 14.99
C ALA A 312 1.23 -15.11 15.54
N GLY A 313 0.15 -14.98 14.76
CA GLY A 313 -1.13 -14.43 15.20
C GLY A 313 -1.19 -12.90 15.22
N GLY A 314 -0.15 -12.19 14.76
CA GLY A 314 -0.09 -10.74 14.77
C GLY A 314 -1.12 -10.04 13.86
N PHE A 315 -1.75 -10.76 12.93
CA PHE A 315 -2.95 -10.26 12.23
C PHE A 315 -4.10 -9.93 13.19
N PHE A 316 -4.19 -10.61 14.33
CA PHE A 316 -5.25 -10.41 15.32
C PHE A 316 -4.71 -9.79 16.62
N TYR A 317 -3.58 -10.28 17.14
CA TYR A 317 -3.01 -9.74 18.38
C TYR A 317 -2.40 -8.36 18.20
N GLU A 318 -1.96 -8.01 16.99
CA GLU A 318 -1.61 -6.66 16.57
C GLU A 318 -2.56 -6.24 15.45
N ARG A 319 -2.17 -5.30 14.58
CA ARG A 319 -2.96 -4.89 13.41
C ARG A 319 -2.09 -4.89 12.16
N TRP A 320 -1.49 -6.04 11.87
CA TRP A 320 -0.68 -6.25 10.66
C TRP A 320 -1.55 -6.08 9.41
N GLY A 321 -1.31 -5.00 8.67
CA GLY A 321 -1.94 -4.77 7.38
C GLY A 321 -1.34 -5.66 6.29
N ASP A 322 -2.10 -5.94 5.24
CA ASP A 322 -1.59 -6.61 4.05
C ASP A 322 -0.50 -5.80 3.35
N ALA A 323 -0.61 -4.46 3.35
CA ALA A 323 0.37 -3.58 2.73
C ALA A 323 1.82 -3.81 3.24
N PRO A 324 2.12 -3.74 4.56
CA PRO A 324 3.46 -4.06 5.05
C PRO A 324 3.84 -5.55 4.86
N VAL A 325 2.91 -6.50 4.95
CA VAL A 325 3.20 -7.92 4.72
C VAL A 325 3.64 -8.19 3.27
N HIS A 326 2.87 -7.71 2.30
CA HIS A 326 3.20 -7.78 0.87
C HIS A 326 4.54 -7.10 0.59
N SER A 327 4.74 -5.92 1.16
CA SER A 327 5.94 -5.10 0.97
C SER A 327 7.21 -5.76 1.50
N ILE A 328 7.15 -6.35 2.69
CA ILE A 328 8.26 -7.09 3.27
C ILE A 328 8.59 -8.29 2.39
N ALA A 329 7.58 -9.08 2.00
CA ALA A 329 7.82 -10.26 1.18
C ALA A 329 8.40 -9.91 -0.20
N LEU A 330 7.84 -8.92 -0.90
CA LEU A 330 8.39 -8.42 -2.16
C LEU A 330 9.82 -7.88 -1.98
N GLY A 331 10.05 -7.14 -0.90
CA GLY A 331 11.34 -6.55 -0.58
C GLY A 331 12.40 -7.55 -0.15
N LEU A 332 12.03 -8.79 0.19
CA LEU A 332 12.96 -9.86 0.61
C LEU A 332 13.13 -10.95 -0.47
N PHE A 333 12.03 -11.39 -1.08
CA PHE A 333 11.98 -12.64 -1.85
C PHE A 333 11.95 -12.44 -3.37
N GLU A 334 11.75 -11.20 -3.86
CA GLU A 334 11.75 -10.89 -5.30
C GLU A 334 12.94 -10.01 -5.70
N ASP A 335 13.27 -10.05 -6.98
CA ASP A 335 14.12 -9.07 -7.62
C ASP A 335 13.45 -7.69 -7.63
N LYS A 336 14.02 -6.71 -6.92
CA LYS A 336 13.46 -5.35 -6.87
C LYS A 336 13.30 -4.68 -8.24
N SER A 337 14.05 -5.11 -9.26
CA SER A 337 13.92 -4.62 -10.65
C SER A 337 12.62 -5.04 -11.35
N LYS A 338 11.92 -6.05 -10.82
CA LYS A 338 10.60 -6.49 -11.27
C LYS A 338 9.45 -5.78 -10.56
N ILE A 339 9.75 -4.89 -9.62
CA ILE A 339 8.77 -4.03 -8.94
C ILE A 339 8.73 -2.69 -9.66
N HIS A 340 7.57 -2.36 -10.23
CA HIS A 340 7.38 -1.19 -11.08
C HIS A 340 6.59 -0.09 -10.38
N TRP A 341 7.10 1.14 -10.45
CA TRP A 341 6.32 2.33 -10.07
C TRP A 341 5.52 2.82 -11.27
N PHE A 342 4.21 2.61 -11.25
CA PHE A 342 3.27 3.10 -12.26
C PHE A 342 3.03 4.60 -12.08
N ARG A 343 4.06 5.40 -12.36
CA ARG A 343 4.04 6.85 -12.22
C ARG A 343 2.97 7.50 -13.12
N ASP A 344 2.74 6.93 -14.29
CA ASP A 344 1.80 7.39 -15.32
C ASP A 344 0.33 7.15 -14.97
N ILE A 345 0.03 6.26 -14.00
CA ILE A 345 -1.33 6.02 -13.52
C ILE A 345 -1.68 7.02 -12.43
N GLY A 346 -2.37 8.10 -12.82
CA GLY A 346 -2.88 9.08 -11.87
C GLY A 346 -3.91 8.46 -10.92
N TYR A 347 -3.63 8.47 -9.63
CA TYR A 347 -4.38 7.72 -8.62
C TYR A 347 -4.57 8.52 -7.33
N GLN A 348 -5.71 8.33 -6.67
CA GLN A 348 -5.95 8.78 -5.30
C GLN A 348 -6.76 7.73 -4.55
N HIS A 349 -6.31 7.43 -3.34
CA HIS A 349 -7.16 7.00 -2.24
C HIS A 349 -6.92 8.02 -1.13
N ILE A 350 -7.98 8.52 -0.47
CA ILE A 350 -7.83 9.60 0.52
C ILE A 350 -6.85 9.17 1.62
N PRO A 351 -5.90 10.03 2.05
CA PRO A 351 -5.66 11.42 1.61
C PRO A 351 -4.47 11.57 0.62
N PHE A 352 -4.00 10.48 0.01
CA PHE A 352 -2.74 10.48 -0.75
C PHE A 352 -2.96 10.34 -2.26
N PHE A 353 -2.00 10.86 -3.03
CA PHE A 353 -2.08 10.97 -4.47
C PHE A 353 -0.80 10.49 -5.14
N ASN A 354 -0.97 9.92 -6.33
CA ASN A 354 0.03 9.92 -7.39
C ASN A 354 -0.55 10.74 -8.56
N CYS A 355 -0.05 11.95 -8.81
CA CYS A 355 -0.55 12.82 -9.89
C CYS A 355 0.59 13.29 -10.79
N PRO A 356 0.85 12.63 -11.93
CA PRO A 356 1.95 12.96 -12.82
C PRO A 356 1.68 14.23 -13.66
N ASN A 357 2.76 14.85 -14.15
CA ASN A 357 2.70 15.92 -15.14
C ASN A 357 2.49 15.33 -16.55
N SER A 358 1.23 15.12 -16.93
CA SER A 358 0.89 14.55 -18.23
C SER A 358 -0.37 15.21 -18.81
N PRO A 359 -0.41 15.47 -20.13
CA PRO A 359 -1.61 15.98 -20.80
C PRO A 359 -2.78 14.98 -20.77
N LYS A 360 -2.52 13.70 -20.45
CA LYS A 360 -3.55 12.67 -20.30
C LYS A 360 -4.30 12.75 -18.96
N CYS A 361 -3.83 13.58 -18.03
CA CYS A 361 -4.37 13.67 -16.68
C CYS A 361 -5.30 14.86 -16.50
N LYS A 362 -6.42 14.65 -15.79
CA LYS A 362 -7.39 15.70 -15.42
C LYS A 362 -7.94 15.43 -14.01
N GLY A 363 -8.19 16.49 -13.25
CA GLY A 363 -8.85 16.38 -11.94
C GLY A 363 -7.93 16.17 -10.73
N CYS A 364 -6.61 16.21 -10.90
CA CYS A 364 -5.64 16.21 -9.80
C CYS A 364 -4.60 17.33 -9.97
N VAL A 365 -3.89 17.67 -8.88
CA VAL A 365 -2.82 18.68 -8.89
C VAL A 365 -1.48 17.97 -9.05
N THR A 366 -0.76 18.26 -10.13
CA THR A 366 0.54 17.67 -10.44
C THR A 366 1.51 17.76 -9.27
N GLY A 367 2.14 16.64 -8.92
CA GLY A 367 3.12 16.55 -7.82
C GLY A 367 2.55 16.76 -6.42
N ARG A 368 1.23 16.92 -6.26
CA ARG A 368 0.60 16.91 -4.94
C ARG A 368 0.62 15.49 -4.41
N PHE A 369 1.21 15.30 -3.24
CA PHE A 369 1.23 14.01 -2.53
C PHE A 369 0.01 13.82 -1.60
N THR A 370 -0.47 14.89 -0.95
CA THR A 370 -1.65 14.84 -0.08
C THR A 370 -2.46 16.13 -0.16
N ASP A 371 -3.77 16.05 0.09
CA ASP A 371 -4.67 17.19 0.30
C ASP A 371 -5.14 17.33 1.76
N GLY A 372 -4.61 16.50 2.67
CA GLY A 372 -4.87 16.58 4.09
C GLY A 372 -3.92 17.54 4.82
N GLU A 373 -3.80 17.33 6.13
CA GLU A 373 -2.93 18.13 7.00
C GLU A 373 -1.46 18.04 6.61
N ALA A 374 -0.72 19.15 6.78
CA ALA A 374 0.67 19.26 6.34
C ALA A 374 1.62 18.20 6.94
N TRP A 375 1.28 17.66 8.12
CA TRP A 375 2.09 16.61 8.74
C TRP A 375 2.04 15.28 7.99
N LEU A 376 1.03 15.03 7.14
CA LEU A 376 0.91 13.80 6.34
C LEU A 376 2.01 13.69 5.27
N HIS A 377 2.67 14.80 4.89
CA HIS A 377 3.82 14.74 3.97
C HIS A 377 4.99 13.90 4.51
N LYS A 378 5.07 13.72 5.84
CA LYS A 378 6.09 12.86 6.46
C LYS A 378 5.84 11.37 6.19
N ASP A 379 4.63 11.01 5.76
CA ASP A 379 4.28 9.62 5.49
C ASP A 379 4.70 9.18 4.08
N ASP A 380 5.24 10.07 3.24
CA ASP A 380 5.82 9.71 1.94
C ASP A 380 7.14 8.94 2.09
N CYS A 381 7.14 7.66 1.72
CA CYS A 381 8.37 6.84 1.72
C CYS A 381 8.97 6.63 0.31
N ARG A 382 8.44 7.30 -0.73
CA ARG A 382 9.05 7.28 -2.07
C ARG A 382 10.52 7.71 -2.10
N PRO A 383 10.98 8.74 -1.34
CA PRO A 383 12.39 9.11 -1.33
C PRO A 383 13.33 7.96 -0.93
N ASN A 384 12.91 7.11 0.01
CA ASN A 384 13.67 5.93 0.43
C ASN A 384 13.71 4.88 -0.68
N TRP A 385 12.56 4.58 -1.30
CA TRP A 385 12.48 3.65 -2.42
C TRP A 385 13.35 4.09 -3.62
N PHE A 386 13.30 5.37 -3.98
CA PHE A 386 14.08 5.90 -5.10
C PHE A 386 15.58 5.91 -4.82
N LYS A 387 16.00 6.16 -3.58
CA LYS A 387 17.41 6.07 -3.18
C LYS A 387 17.94 4.65 -3.37
N GLU A 388 17.14 3.66 -3.01
CA GLU A 388 17.48 2.25 -3.17
C GLU A 388 17.56 1.82 -4.65
N HIS A 389 16.69 2.35 -5.51
CA HIS A 389 16.60 1.97 -6.92
C HIS A 389 17.53 2.74 -7.86
N LEU A 390 17.76 4.03 -7.59
CA LEU A 390 18.55 4.91 -8.46
C LEU A 390 20.03 4.95 -8.05
N GLY A 391 20.34 4.53 -6.83
CA GLY A 391 21.61 4.81 -6.18
C GLY A 391 21.80 6.32 -5.93
N THR A 392 22.77 6.64 -5.09
CA THR A 392 23.24 8.03 -4.95
C THR A 392 24.43 8.24 -5.88
N ASP A 393 24.54 9.43 -6.48
CA ASP A 393 25.84 9.86 -6.98
C ASP A 393 26.80 10.09 -5.79
N GLY A 394 28.12 10.14 -6.02
CA GLY A 394 29.13 10.28 -4.96
C GLY A 394 29.04 11.56 -4.12
N VAL A 395 27.97 12.34 -4.27
CA VAL A 395 27.66 13.58 -3.52
C VAL A 395 26.26 13.50 -2.87
N GLY A 396 25.61 12.34 -2.87
CA GLY A 396 24.36 12.09 -2.12
C GLY A 396 23.08 12.58 -2.80
N ARG A 397 23.11 12.92 -4.10
CA ARG A 397 21.88 13.20 -4.88
C ARG A 397 21.40 11.92 -5.54
N LEU A 398 20.07 11.78 -5.67
CA LEU A 398 19.48 10.71 -6.48
C LEU A 398 20.00 10.85 -7.91
N ARG A 399 20.53 9.75 -8.49
CA ARG A 399 20.84 9.74 -9.92
C ARG A 399 19.57 10.05 -10.70
N ASN A 400 19.68 10.87 -11.75
CA ASN A 400 18.54 11.36 -12.51
C ASN A 400 17.59 10.20 -12.89
N ILE A 401 16.29 10.37 -12.63
CA ILE A 401 15.25 9.39 -12.99
C ILE A 401 15.21 9.15 -14.50
N HIS A 402 15.66 10.13 -15.30
CA HIS A 402 15.81 9.99 -16.76
C HIS A 402 16.92 9.02 -17.19
N THR A 403 17.98 8.83 -16.40
CA THR A 403 19.15 8.02 -16.80
C THR A 403 19.00 6.52 -16.56
N CYS A 404 17.93 6.06 -15.90
CA CYS A 404 17.70 4.62 -15.67
C CYS A 404 16.80 3.96 -16.71
N VAL A 405 16.37 4.68 -17.75
CA VAL A 405 15.80 4.06 -18.97
C VAL A 405 16.91 3.41 -19.82
N GLU A 406 18.18 3.73 -19.56
CA GLU A 406 19.33 3.28 -20.35
C GLU A 406 20.44 2.71 -19.45
N TYR A 407 20.26 1.51 -18.90
CA TYR A 407 21.41 0.66 -18.52
C TYR A 407 21.03 -0.81 -18.65
N HIS A 408 20.70 -1.22 -19.87
CA HIS A 408 20.78 -2.63 -20.27
C HIS A 408 22.20 -2.90 -20.76
N GLY A 409 23.04 -3.42 -19.88
CA GLY A 409 24.33 -3.99 -20.24
C GLY A 409 24.13 -5.27 -21.04
N VAL A 410 23.99 -5.13 -22.36
CA VAL A 410 24.27 -6.22 -23.29
C VAL A 410 25.80 -6.39 -23.29
N ASN A 411 26.28 -7.45 -22.63
CA ASN A 411 27.65 -7.91 -22.78
C ASN A 411 27.77 -8.61 -24.15
N ASP A 412 27.83 -7.84 -25.23
CA ASP A 412 28.34 -8.31 -26.50
C ASP A 412 29.86 -8.16 -26.47
N GLY A 413 30.52 -9.21 -25.97
CA GLY A 413 31.94 -9.42 -26.19
C GLY A 413 32.17 -9.78 -27.65
N HIS A 414 32.45 -8.78 -28.48
CA HIS A 414 33.13 -8.96 -29.76
C HIS A 414 34.41 -8.13 -29.82
N ASP A 415 35.48 -8.85 -30.14
CA ASP A 415 36.85 -8.48 -30.50
C ASP A 415 37.11 -7.03 -30.95
N LEU A 416 38.27 -6.50 -30.54
CA LEU A 416 39.40 -6.18 -31.44
C LEU A 416 40.53 -5.44 -30.69
N ALA A 417 41.67 -6.12 -30.51
CA ALA A 417 43.06 -5.68 -30.79
C ALA A 417 44.08 -6.52 -30.01
#